data_AF-A0A1G5Z7E8-F1
#
_entry.id   AF-A0A1G5Z7E8-F1
#
_cell.length_a   1.000
_cell.length_b   1.000
_cell.length_c   1.000
_cell.angle_alpha   90.00
_cell.angle_beta   90.00
_cell.angle_gamma   90.00
#
_symmetry.space_group_name_H-M   'P 1'
#
loop_
_entity.id
_entity.type
_entity.pdbx_description
1 polymer ?
#
loop_
_entity_poly.entity_id
_entity_poly.type
_entity_poly.pdbx_seq_one_letter_code
_entity_poly.pdbx_strand_id
1 'polypeptide(L)'
;MNSRFLISQIIADGWYRVRVRGSHHHFKHPTKPGLVTVPHPKKDLLKKTAISILQQALLQPARCPAFPEDDEYALPDCDFHRR
;
A
#
# COMPACT_ATOMS: atom_id res chain seq x y z
N MET A 1 1.37 -13.04 1.15
CA MET A 1 2.65 -12.36 0.89
C MET A 1 3.54 -12.54 2.12
N ASN A 2 4.82 -12.83 1.95
CA ASN A 2 5.74 -13.02 3.09
C ASN A 2 6.35 -11.69 3.54
N SER A 3 6.38 -11.42 4.86
CA SER A 3 6.97 -10.19 5.42
C SER A 3 8.45 -10.03 5.07
N ARG A 4 9.20 -11.15 4.98
CA ARG A 4 10.62 -11.15 4.61
C ARG A 4 10.86 -10.61 3.19
N PHE A 5 9.98 -10.96 2.25
CA PHE A 5 10.07 -10.51 0.86
C PHE A 5 9.83 -9.00 0.75
N LEU A 6 8.81 -8.48 1.45
CA LEU A 6 8.54 -7.04 1.54
C LEU A 6 9.73 -6.26 2.09
N ILE A 7 10.36 -6.78 3.16
CA ILE A 7 11.53 -6.13 3.77
C ILE A 7 12.70 -6.09 2.78
N SER A 8 12.98 -7.20 2.08
CA SER A 8 14.03 -7.24 1.05
C SER A 8 13.81 -6.22 -0.06
N GLN A 9 12.57 -6.06 -0.51
CA GLN A 9 12.23 -5.12 -1.59
C GLN A 9 12.33 -3.66 -1.12
N ILE A 10 11.94 -3.37 0.12
CA ILE A 10 12.08 -2.06 0.77
C ILE A 10 13.57 -1.70 0.95
N ILE A 11 14.39 -2.65 1.40
CA ILE A 11 15.84 -2.45 1.55
C ILE A 11 16.52 -2.23 0.18
N ALA A 12 16.11 -2.99 -0.84
CA ALA A 12 16.64 -2.84 -2.20
C ALA A 12 16.31 -1.46 -2.81
N ASP A 13 15.16 -0.87 -2.46
CA ASP A 13 14.79 0.49 -2.85
C ASP A 13 15.57 1.58 -2.06
N GLY A 14 16.38 1.21 -1.07
CA GLY A 14 17.22 2.15 -0.31
C GLY A 14 16.60 2.63 1.01
N TRP A 15 15.53 1.99 1.47
CA TRP A 15 14.98 2.28 2.80
C TRP A 15 15.82 1.62 3.89
N TYR A 16 16.09 2.37 4.95
CA TYR A 16 16.82 1.88 6.11
C TYR A 16 15.92 1.80 7.34
N ARG A 17 16.20 0.83 8.22
CA ARG A 17 15.45 0.61 9.46
C ARG A 17 15.90 1.63 10.50
N VAL A 18 14.99 2.47 10.99
CA VAL A 18 15.28 3.50 11.99
C VAL A 18 15.08 2.97 13.40
N ARG A 19 13.93 2.33 13.64
CA ARG A 19 13.55 1.87 14.98
C ARG A 19 12.69 0.62 14.89
N VAL A 20 12.74 -0.17 15.95
CA VAL A 20 11.91 -1.35 16.14
C VAL A 20 11.14 -1.21 17.44
N ARG A 21 9.82 -1.37 17.36
CA ARG A 21 8.94 -1.38 18.53
C ARG A 21 8.21 -2.72 18.55
N GLY A 22 8.76 -3.66 19.32
CA GLY A 22 8.26 -5.04 19.38
C GLY A 22 8.24 -5.66 17.97
N SER A 23 7.05 -6.06 17.53
CA SER A 23 6.83 -6.68 16.22
C SER A 23 6.67 -5.68 15.07
N HIS A 24 6.97 -4.39 15.27
CA HIS A 24 6.83 -3.36 14.24
C HIS A 24 8.20 -2.78 13.88
N HIS A 25 8.62 -2.98 12.63
CA HIS A 25 9.82 -2.38 12.05
C HIS A 25 9.46 -1.08 11.34
N HIS A 26 10.10 0.01 11.72
CA HIS A 26 9.92 1.30 11.07
C HIS A 26 11.10 1.61 10.14
N PHE A 27 10.78 1.95 8.90
CA PHE A 27 11.73 2.26 7.84
C PHE A 27 11.60 3.72 7.41
N LYS A 28 12.73 4.33 7.06
CA LYS A 28 12.82 5.68 6.51
C LYS A 28 13.65 5.64 5.23
N HIS A 29 13.32 6.52 4.30
CA HIS A 29 14.08 6.76 3.09
C HIS A 29 14.80 8.12 3.19
N PRO A 30 16.01 8.27 2.66
CA PRO A 30 16.68 9.57 2.63
C PRO A 30 16.02 10.52 1.62
N THR A 31 15.58 10.01 0.46
CA THR A 31 15.04 10.82 -0.65
C THR A 31 13.51 10.93 -0.65
N LYS A 32 12.80 9.96 -0.08
CA LYS A 32 11.33 9.85 -0.18
C LYS A 32 10.73 10.28 1.16
N PRO A 33 9.82 11.26 1.19
CA PRO A 33 9.18 11.66 2.43
C PRO A 33 8.21 10.56 2.88
N GLY A 34 8.36 10.09 4.12
CA GLY A 34 7.46 9.10 4.70
C GLY A 34 8.15 8.17 5.68
N LEU A 35 7.33 7.45 6.46
CA LEU A 35 7.77 6.41 7.37
C LEU A 35 6.93 5.16 7.14
N VAL A 36 7.57 4.09 6.70
CA VAL A 36 6.91 2.82 6.40
C VAL A 36 6.99 1.93 7.64
N THR A 37 5.87 1.34 8.03
CA THR A 37 5.83 0.42 9.17
C THR A 37 5.48 -0.99 8.71
N VAL A 38 6.38 -1.94 8.95
CA VAL A 38 6.20 -3.34 8.58
C VAL A 38 6.06 -4.20 9.84
N PRO A 39 4.93 -4.91 10.02
CA PRO A 39 4.80 -5.87 11.10
C PRO A 39 5.59 -7.15 10.78
N HIS A 40 6.51 -7.52 11.66
CA HIS A 40 7.34 -8.73 11.61
C HIS A 40 7.53 -9.27 13.04
N PRO A 41 7.41 -10.58 13.32
CA PRO A 41 7.42 -11.72 12.41
C PRO A 41 6.02 -12.23 12.06
N LYS A 42 5.51 -11.86 10.89
CA LYS A 42 4.29 -12.46 10.33
C LYS A 42 4.64 -13.22 9.05
N LYS A 43 4.38 -14.53 9.05
CA LYS A 43 4.61 -15.40 7.88
C LYS A 43 3.61 -15.07 6.78
N ASP A 44 2.34 -14.92 7.15
CA ASP A 44 1.25 -14.61 6.23
C ASP A 44 0.71 -13.20 6.45
N LEU A 45 1.13 -12.27 5.59
CA LEU A 45 0.50 -10.96 5.48
C LEU A 45 -0.64 -11.03 4.47
N LEU A 46 -1.79 -10.48 4.86
CA LEU A 46 -2.91 -10.24 3.96
C LEU A 46 -2.44 -9.37 2.79
N LYS A 47 -2.91 -9.68 1.57
CA LYS A 47 -2.58 -8.93 0.36
C LYS A 47 -2.86 -7.43 0.52
N LYS A 48 -3.97 -7.07 1.17
CA LYS A 48 -4.35 -5.69 1.48
C LYS A 48 -3.29 -4.94 2.29
N THR A 49 -2.73 -5.60 3.31
CA THR A 49 -1.67 -5.02 4.14
C THR A 49 -0.38 -4.84 3.35
N ALA A 50 -0.01 -5.83 2.52
CA ALA A 50 1.17 -5.72 1.66
C ALA A 50 1.04 -4.56 0.65
N ILE A 51 -0.12 -4.41 0.01
CA ILE A 51 -0.39 -3.31 -0.92
C ILE A 51 -0.31 -1.97 -0.21
N SER A 52 -0.93 -1.83 0.97
CA SER A 52 -0.87 -0.59 1.74
C SER A 52 0.57 -0.22 2.12
N ILE A 53 1.41 -1.19 2.50
CA ILE A 53 2.82 -0.96 2.79
C ILE A 53 3.58 -0.51 1.53
N LEU A 54 3.32 -1.13 0.37
CA LEU A 54 3.96 -0.75 -0.90
C LEU A 54 3.52 0.64 -1.37
N GLN A 55 2.26 1.01 -1.16
CA GLN A 55 1.77 2.36 -1.40
C GLN A 55 2.45 3.38 -0.48
N GLN A 56 2.61 3.06 0.81
CA GLN A 56 3.36 3.90 1.76
C GLN A 56 4.83 4.03 1.37
N ALA A 57 5.42 2.98 0.80
CA ALA A 57 6.78 3.01 0.26
C ALA A 57 6.90 3.68 -1.12
N LEU A 58 5.78 4.15 -1.69
CA LEU A 58 5.67 4.71 -3.05
C LEU A 58 6.27 3.78 -4.13
N LEU A 59 6.22 2.46 -3.90
CA LEU A 59 6.74 1.43 -4.80
C LEU A 59 5.68 0.93 -5.79
N GLN A 60 4.39 1.10 -5.45
CA GLN A 60 3.29 0.85 -6.36
C GLN A 60 2.39 2.07 -6.43
N PRO A 61 2.03 2.54 -7.64
CA PRO A 61 0.90 3.46 -7.76
C PRO A 61 -0.34 2.76 -7.21
N ALA A 62 -1.23 3.52 -6.56
CA ALA A 62 -2.58 3.04 -6.42
C ALA A 62 -3.02 2.61 -7.82
N ARG A 63 -3.37 1.33 -7.99
CA ARG A 63 -4.27 1.01 -9.10
C ARG A 63 -5.45 1.94 -8.84
N CYS A 64 -5.56 3.01 -9.61
CA CYS A 64 -6.87 3.44 -10.01
C CYS A 64 -7.58 2.13 -10.35
N PRO A 65 -8.74 1.80 -9.76
CA PRO A 65 -9.59 0.88 -10.46
C PRO A 65 -9.66 1.49 -11.85
N ALA A 66 -9.05 0.82 -12.84
CA ALA A 66 -9.55 0.94 -14.18
C ALA A 66 -11.03 0.69 -13.97
N PHE A 67 -11.81 1.77 -14.01
CA PHE A 67 -13.21 1.63 -14.33
C PHE A 67 -13.16 0.76 -15.57
N PRO A 68 -13.69 -0.47 -15.55
CA PRO A 68 -13.78 -1.23 -16.77
C PRO A 68 -14.44 -0.30 -17.78
N GLU A 69 -13.70 0.11 -18.80
CA GLU A 69 -14.26 0.68 -20.00
C GLU A 69 -14.95 -0.49 -20.69
N ASP A 70 -16.12 -0.82 -20.18
CA ASP A 70 -17.17 -1.51 -20.90
C ASP A 70 -18.45 -0.78 -20.52
N ASP A 71 -18.88 0.05 -21.46
CA ASP A 71 -20.22 0.61 -21.62
C ASP A 71 -21.35 -0.36 -21.22
N GLU A 72 -22.52 0.21 -20.97
CA GLU A 72 -23.83 -0.47 -20.85
C GLU A 72 -24.41 -0.68 -19.44
N TYR A 73 -24.27 0.28 -18.52
CA TYR A 73 -25.37 0.58 -17.58
C TYR A 73 -25.32 2.08 -17.21
N ALA A 74 -25.56 2.91 -18.22
CA ALA A 74 -26.18 4.21 -17.99
C ALA A 74 -27.52 3.96 -17.29
N LEU A 75 -27.59 4.23 -15.98
CA LEU A 75 -28.90 4.42 -15.35
C LEU A 75 -29.40 5.80 -15.79
N PRO A 76 -30.55 5.88 -16.49
CA PRO A 76 -31.18 7.16 -16.75
C PRO A 76 -31.72 7.72 -15.42
N ASP A 77 -31.53 9.01 -15.22
CA ASP A 77 -32.20 9.84 -14.20
C ASP A 77 -32.08 9.39 -12.73
N CYS A 78 -30.93 9.69 -12.11
CA CYS A 78 -30.91 9.95 -10.67
C CYS A 78 -31.23 11.42 -10.42
N ASP A 79 -32.51 11.73 -10.35
CA ASP A 79 -33.08 12.98 -9.84
C ASP A 79 -32.71 13.14 -8.35
N PHE A 80 -31.51 13.64 -8.08
CA PHE A 80 -31.04 14.03 -6.75
C PHE A 80 -31.10 15.56 -6.60
N HIS A 81 -32.17 16.17 -7.13
CA HIS A 81 -32.57 17.54 -6.81
C HIS A 81 -33.98 17.54 -6.22
N ARG A 82 -34.13 16.95 -5.03
CA ARG A 82 -35.27 17.26 -4.17
C ARG A 82 -35.01 16.96 -2.68
N ARG A 83 -34.31 17.91 -2.05
CA ARG A 83 -34.48 18.50 -0.71
C ARG A 83 -33.14 18.76 -0.03
#